data_AF-A0AAU3QBQ9-F1
#
_entry.id   AF-A0AAU3QBQ9-F1
#
_cell.length_a   1.000
_cell.length_b   1.000
_cell.length_c   1.000
_cell.angle_alpha   90.00
_cell.angle_beta   90.00
_cell.angle_gamma   90.00
#
_symmetry.space_group_name_H-M   'P 1'
#
loop_
_entity.id
_entity.type
_entity.pdbx_description
1 polymer ?
#
loop_
_entity_poly.entity_id
_entity_poly.type
_entity_poly.pdbx_seq_one_letter_code
_entity_poly.pdbx_strand_id
1 'polypeptide(L)'
;MSAVQTVVVVVVLYVLGSAARKILGDEARARIDDLPKTMLRLAARQLPADEREKWLIDWESNLLIPLLTETERYPLTRFLRSWRFGFDLMLHATRIRAELTATKPPVLNLVAWRKAAVDTACVTSLVWVPLHLLSPGTFWGIFAAGVAGVSTLGIEVLTFKRSYYAFDTTPMVVEAGVLRTLLGRKLIFRLLMLVLLPLAVLEGIAHVARGGSPRRMRKHRDVKRTRRAPR
;
A
#
# COMPACT_ATOMS: atom_id res chain seq x y z
N MET A 1 22.10 24.21 -40.40
CA MET A 1 22.89 24.58 -39.20
C MET A 1 24.34 24.25 -39.47
N SER A 2 25.26 25.17 -39.19
CA SER A 2 26.70 24.90 -39.36
C SER A 2 27.19 23.97 -38.25
N ALA A 3 28.27 23.20 -38.51
CA ALA A 3 28.85 22.29 -37.52
C ALA A 3 29.17 23.00 -36.18
N VAL A 4 29.59 24.25 -36.25
CA VAL A 4 29.86 25.12 -35.09
C VAL A 4 28.61 25.31 -34.24
N GLN A 5 27.45 25.59 -34.85
CA GLN A 5 26.19 25.75 -34.11
C GLN A 5 25.79 24.46 -33.39
N THR A 6 25.97 23.30 -34.01
CA THR A 6 25.68 22.01 -33.38
C THR A 6 26.57 21.77 -32.16
N VAL A 7 27.88 22.04 -32.27
CA VAL A 7 28.82 21.90 -31.15
C VAL A 7 28.42 22.83 -30.00
N VAL A 8 28.12 24.09 -30.28
CA VAL A 8 27.70 25.06 -29.25
C VAL A 8 26.43 24.60 -28.55
N VAL A 9 25.41 24.14 -29.29
CA VAL A 9 24.16 23.64 -28.69
C VAL A 9 24.42 22.44 -27.79
N VAL A 10 25.23 21.48 -28.22
CA VAL A 10 25.56 20.29 -27.43
C VAL A 10 26.29 20.67 -26.14
N VAL A 11 27.27 21.59 -26.21
CA VAL A 11 28.00 22.07 -25.03
C VAL A 11 27.07 22.79 -24.06
N VAL A 12 26.20 23.68 -24.56
CA VAL A 12 25.23 24.41 -23.72
C VAL A 12 24.27 23.43 -23.03
N LEU A 13 23.72 22.46 -23.76
CA LEU A 13 22.84 21.44 -23.19
C LEU A 13 23.54 20.56 -22.16
N TYR A 14 24.82 20.22 -22.39
CA TYR A 14 25.61 19.45 -21.43
C TYR A 14 25.85 20.24 -20.14
N VAL A 15 26.22 21.53 -20.25
CA VAL A 15 26.45 22.40 -19.08
C VAL A 15 25.16 22.57 -18.29
N LEU A 16 24.04 22.91 -18.96
CA LEU A 16 22.73 23.02 -18.32
C LEU A 16 22.29 21.71 -17.68
N GLY A 17 22.48 20.58 -18.37
CA GLY A 17 22.18 19.26 -17.84
C GLY A 17 23.01 18.90 -16.60
N SER A 18 24.28 19.26 -16.56
CA SER A 18 25.14 19.01 -15.40
C SER A 18 24.78 19.89 -14.20
N ALA A 19 24.47 21.18 -14.43
CA ALA A 19 24.00 22.09 -13.39
C ALA A 19 22.66 21.64 -12.80
N ALA A 20 21.71 21.24 -13.66
CA ALA A 20 20.42 20.70 -13.24
C ALA A 20 20.58 19.43 -12.39
N ARG A 21 21.47 18.51 -12.78
CA ARG A 21 21.78 17.30 -12.00
C ARG A 21 22.33 17.63 -10.62
N LYS A 22 23.17 18.66 -10.49
CA LYS A 22 23.73 19.07 -9.20
C LYS A 22 22.64 19.63 -8.27
N ILE A 23 21.83 20.57 -8.77
CA ILE A 23 20.71 21.15 -8.02
C ILE A 23 19.70 20.07 -7.61
N LEU A 24 19.29 19.21 -8.55
CA LEU A 24 18.40 18.08 -8.27
C LEU A 24 19.03 17.09 -7.29
N GLY A 25 20.35 16.89 -7.35
CA GLY A 25 21.07 16.01 -6.44
C GLY A 25 21.08 16.54 -5.00
N ASP A 26 21.31 17.83 -4.83
CA ASP A 26 21.36 18.47 -3.50
C ASP A 26 19.96 18.56 -2.88
N GLU A 27 18.94 18.90 -3.66
CA GLU A 27 17.53 18.89 -3.22
C GLU A 27 17.05 17.46 -2.91
N ALA A 28 17.40 16.48 -3.75
CA ALA A 28 17.05 15.08 -3.50
C ALA A 28 17.71 14.57 -2.22
N ARG A 29 18.97 14.96 -1.94
CA ARG A 29 19.65 14.63 -0.68
C ARG A 29 18.93 15.22 0.52
N ALA A 30 18.59 16.50 0.47
CA ALA A 30 17.83 17.15 1.55
C ALA A 30 16.50 16.43 1.81
N ARG A 31 15.75 16.07 0.75
CA ARG A 31 14.48 15.35 0.88
C ARG A 31 14.65 13.90 1.34
N ILE A 32 15.72 13.23 0.94
CA ILE A 32 16.04 11.86 1.37
C ILE A 32 16.31 11.84 2.88
N ASP A 33 16.95 12.88 3.43
CA ASP A 33 17.23 12.98 4.85
C ASP A 33 15.96 13.20 5.70
N ASP A 34 14.91 13.81 5.12
CA ASP A 34 13.60 14.01 5.76
C ASP A 34 12.64 12.81 5.59
N LEU A 35 12.94 11.89 4.68
CA LEU A 35 12.09 10.75 4.37
C LEU A 35 11.82 9.83 5.57
N PRO A 36 12.81 9.45 6.40
CA PRO A 36 12.59 8.63 7.59
C PRO A 36 11.62 9.27 8.58
N LYS A 37 11.79 10.58 8.85
CA LYS A 37 10.91 11.35 9.74
C LYS A 37 9.48 11.36 9.21
N THR A 38 9.33 11.53 7.91
CA THR A 38 8.01 11.51 7.25
C THR A 38 7.33 10.15 7.36
N MET A 39 8.08 9.06 7.15
CA MET A 39 7.55 7.70 7.30
C MET A 39 7.17 7.39 8.75
N LEU A 40 7.97 7.84 9.73
CA LEU A 40 7.69 7.69 11.15
C LEU A 40 6.40 8.43 11.56
N ARG A 41 6.22 9.67 11.09
CA ARG A 41 4.96 10.43 11.27
C ARG A 41 3.76 9.73 10.61
N LEU A 42 3.93 9.14 9.43
CA LEU A 42 2.88 8.37 8.76
C LEU A 42 2.53 7.09 9.51
N ALA A 43 3.52 6.39 10.07
CA ALA A 43 3.30 5.22 10.93
C ALA A 43 2.55 5.63 12.21
N ALA A 44 2.96 6.72 12.86
CA ALA A 44 2.33 7.20 14.09
C ALA A 44 0.86 7.64 13.86
N ARG A 45 0.55 8.21 12.68
CA ARG A 45 -0.83 8.55 12.30
C ARG A 45 -1.78 7.33 12.24
N GLN A 46 -1.26 6.12 12.08
CA GLN A 46 -2.07 4.91 12.09
C GLN A 46 -2.50 4.49 13.50
N LEU A 47 -1.83 4.99 14.54
CA LEU A 47 -2.16 4.70 15.92
C LEU A 47 -3.35 5.56 16.41
N PRO A 48 -4.05 5.12 17.49
CA PRO A 48 -5.03 5.92 18.20
C PRO A 48 -4.47 7.30 18.60
N ALA A 49 -5.30 8.35 18.53
CA ALA A 49 -4.85 9.74 18.69
C ALA A 49 -4.18 10.01 20.04
N ASP A 50 -4.64 9.34 21.09
CA ASP A 50 -4.15 9.35 22.47
C ASP A 50 -2.72 8.78 22.60
N GLU A 51 -2.31 7.88 21.70
CA GLU A 51 -1.03 7.19 21.79
C GLU A 51 0.01 7.71 20.78
N ARG A 52 -0.39 8.52 19.78
CA ARG A 52 0.50 8.92 18.67
C ARG A 52 1.76 9.62 19.10
N GLU A 53 1.64 10.59 20.00
CA GLU A 53 2.77 11.42 20.44
C GLU A 53 3.78 10.59 21.24
N LYS A 54 3.30 9.75 22.15
CA LYS A 54 4.13 8.84 22.93
C LYS A 54 4.95 7.91 22.03
N TRP A 55 4.30 7.24 21.07
CA TRP A 55 5.02 6.35 20.15
C TRP A 55 5.90 7.11 19.16
N LEU A 56 5.53 8.32 18.76
CA LEU A 56 6.37 9.16 17.91
C LEU A 56 7.70 9.47 18.60
N ILE A 57 7.63 9.91 19.87
CA ILE A 57 8.82 10.22 20.68
C ILE A 57 9.67 8.95 20.88
N ASP A 58 9.03 7.83 21.25
CA ASP A 58 9.70 6.56 21.48
C ASP A 58 10.40 6.02 20.22
N TRP A 59 9.74 6.05 19.07
CA TRP A 59 10.34 5.59 17.81
C TRP A 59 11.43 6.56 17.33
N GLU A 60 11.26 7.87 17.53
CA GLU A 60 12.28 8.85 17.15
C GLU A 60 13.55 8.65 17.96
N SER A 61 13.45 8.49 19.28
CA SER A 61 14.61 8.29 20.17
C SER A 61 15.27 6.92 19.97
N ASN A 62 14.48 5.84 19.91
CA ASN A 62 15.01 4.48 19.94
C ASN A 62 15.33 3.89 18.56
N LEU A 63 14.68 4.36 17.49
CA LEU A 63 14.84 3.77 16.16
C LEU A 63 15.48 4.72 15.17
N LEU A 64 15.02 5.98 15.14
CA LEU A 64 15.47 6.92 14.13
C LEU A 64 16.90 7.42 14.41
N ILE A 65 17.20 7.84 15.64
CA ILE A 65 18.54 8.36 15.99
C ILE A 65 19.64 7.32 15.72
N PRO A 66 19.53 6.04 16.18
CA PRO A 66 20.53 5.02 15.86
C PRO A 66 20.67 4.77 14.36
N LEU A 67 19.56 4.66 13.63
CA LEU A 67 19.57 4.44 12.19
C LEU A 67 20.30 5.56 11.43
N LEU A 68 20.07 6.82 11.82
CA LEU A 68 20.71 7.97 11.19
C LEU A 68 22.20 8.06 11.53
N THR A 69 22.59 7.64 12.73
CA THR A 69 23.99 7.66 13.20
C THR A 69 24.83 6.58 12.52
N GLU A 70 24.27 5.38 12.33
CA GLU A 70 24.99 4.26 11.70
C GLU A 70 25.21 4.42 10.18
N THR A 71 24.38 5.24 9.52
CA THR A 71 24.32 5.31 8.05
C THR A 71 24.95 6.57 7.44
N GLU A 72 25.68 7.34 8.25
CA GLU A 72 26.18 8.68 7.89
C GLU A 72 27.09 8.71 6.64
N ARG A 73 27.79 7.61 6.34
CA ARG A 73 28.84 7.60 5.28
C ARG A 73 28.35 7.43 3.84
N TYR A 74 27.13 6.92 3.60
CA TYR A 74 26.72 6.50 2.26
C TYR A 74 25.24 6.84 1.97
N PRO A 75 24.95 7.85 1.12
CA PRO A 75 23.59 8.37 0.96
C PRO A 75 22.62 7.35 0.34
N LEU A 76 23.10 6.50 -0.58
CA LEU A 76 22.24 5.50 -1.23
C LEU A 76 21.87 4.35 -0.29
N THR A 77 22.82 3.85 0.51
CA THR A 77 22.52 2.79 1.49
C THR A 77 21.69 3.34 2.64
N ARG A 78 21.92 4.60 3.06
CA ARG A 78 21.03 5.33 3.98
C ARG A 78 19.60 5.34 3.45
N PHE A 79 19.39 5.76 2.20
CA PHE A 79 18.07 5.77 1.59
C PHE A 79 17.41 4.38 1.58
N LEU A 80 18.12 3.34 1.12
CA LEU A 80 17.56 1.98 1.03
C LEU A 80 17.23 1.40 2.42
N ARG A 81 18.10 1.63 3.41
CA ARG A 81 17.85 1.21 4.80
C ARG A 81 16.68 1.96 5.41
N SER A 82 16.65 3.28 5.26
CA SER A 82 15.54 4.13 5.71
C SER A 82 14.21 3.75 5.09
N TRP A 83 14.21 3.44 3.79
CA TRP A 83 13.02 2.98 3.09
C TRP A 83 12.52 1.65 3.65
N ARG A 84 13.40 0.65 3.76
CA ARG A 84 13.05 -0.65 4.35
C ARG A 84 12.53 -0.48 5.77
N PHE A 85 13.25 0.28 6.60
CA PHE A 85 12.88 0.58 7.98
C PHE A 85 11.48 1.21 8.06
N GLY A 86 11.19 2.23 7.24
CA GLY A 86 9.88 2.87 7.24
C GLY A 86 8.75 1.94 6.80
N PHE A 87 9.01 1.04 5.85
CA PHE A 87 8.03 0.01 5.45
C PHE A 87 7.74 -0.99 6.57
N ASP A 88 8.79 -1.54 7.19
CA ASP A 88 8.66 -2.48 8.30
C ASP A 88 7.92 -1.80 9.47
N LEU A 89 8.27 -0.55 9.78
CA LEU A 89 7.61 0.25 10.83
C LEU A 89 6.12 0.44 10.54
N MET A 90 5.73 0.73 9.29
CA MET A 90 4.31 0.85 8.93
C MET A 90 3.56 -0.46 9.14
N LEU A 91 4.16 -1.60 8.82
CA LEU A 91 3.54 -2.91 9.07
C LEU A 91 3.39 -3.18 10.57
N HIS A 92 4.42 -2.88 11.37
CA HIS A 92 4.35 -3.01 12.83
C HIS A 92 3.32 -2.06 13.46
N ALA A 93 3.20 -0.82 12.99
CA ALA A 93 2.21 0.13 13.47
C ALA A 93 0.77 -0.40 13.31
N THR A 94 0.47 -1.11 12.22
CA THR A 94 -0.86 -1.74 12.06
C THR A 94 -1.15 -2.84 13.09
N ARG A 95 -0.12 -3.62 13.47
CA ARG A 95 -0.25 -4.68 14.49
C ARG A 95 -0.43 -4.08 15.88
N ILE A 96 0.41 -3.10 16.24
CA ILE A 96 0.31 -2.37 17.50
C ILE A 96 -1.07 -1.72 17.62
N ARG A 97 -1.59 -1.12 16.54
CA ARG A 97 -2.96 -0.57 16.53
C ARG A 97 -4.00 -1.64 16.84
N ALA A 98 -3.91 -2.82 16.24
CA ALA A 98 -4.84 -3.91 16.50
C ALA A 98 -4.79 -4.36 17.97
N GLU A 99 -3.60 -4.49 18.54
CA GLU A 99 -3.39 -4.86 19.95
C GLU A 99 -3.91 -3.79 20.93
N LEU A 100 -3.63 -2.50 20.65
CA LEU A 100 -4.15 -1.38 21.45
C LEU A 100 -5.68 -1.29 21.38
N THR A 101 -6.27 -1.63 20.23
CA THR A 101 -7.73 -1.62 20.07
C THR A 101 -8.37 -2.81 20.77
N ALA A 102 -7.70 -3.97 20.80
CA ALA A 102 -8.17 -5.17 21.49
C ALA A 102 -8.06 -5.07 23.03
N THR A 103 -7.02 -4.39 23.52
CA THR A 103 -6.74 -4.26 24.97
C THR A 103 -7.50 -3.13 25.62
N LYS A 104 -7.88 -2.08 24.88
CA LYS A 104 -8.83 -1.08 25.38
C LYS A 104 -10.13 -1.84 25.66
N PRO A 105 -10.50 -2.11 26.94
CA PRO A 105 -11.77 -2.76 27.22
C PRO A 105 -12.81 -1.93 26.50
N PRO A 106 -13.83 -2.53 25.86
CA PRO A 106 -14.86 -1.79 25.18
C PRO A 106 -15.34 -0.78 26.21
N VAL A 107 -14.94 0.49 26.05
CA VAL A 107 -15.28 1.55 26.99
C VAL A 107 -16.77 1.41 27.03
N LEU A 108 -17.30 0.89 28.15
CA LEU A 108 -18.69 0.48 28.27
C LEU A 108 -19.42 1.65 27.70
N ASN A 109 -19.90 1.51 26.47
CA ASN A 109 -20.31 2.67 25.72
C ASN A 109 -21.59 3.00 26.44
N LEU A 110 -21.52 3.92 27.41
CA LEU A 110 -22.58 4.13 28.37
C LEU A 110 -23.85 4.48 27.61
N VAL A 111 -23.71 5.01 26.39
CA VAL A 111 -24.76 5.20 25.39
C VAL A 111 -25.30 3.90 24.81
N ALA A 112 -24.45 2.95 24.39
CA ALA A 112 -24.89 1.63 23.94
C ALA A 112 -25.53 0.81 25.08
N TRP A 113 -24.99 0.88 26.29
CA TRP A 113 -25.59 0.29 27.48
C TRP A 113 -26.87 1.01 27.90
N ARG A 114 -26.97 2.34 27.76
CA ARG A 114 -28.24 3.07 27.97
C ARG A 114 -29.29 2.62 26.97
N LYS A 115 -28.91 2.46 25.71
CA LYS A 115 -29.82 2.04 24.65
C LYS A 115 -30.31 0.61 24.90
N ALA A 116 -29.39 -0.32 25.18
CA ALA A 116 -29.73 -1.68 25.58
C ALA A 116 -30.56 -1.75 26.88
N ALA A 117 -30.27 -0.92 27.89
CA ALA A 117 -31.03 -0.88 29.14
C ALA A 117 -32.43 -0.28 28.94
N VAL A 118 -32.59 0.73 28.09
CA VAL A 118 -33.89 1.29 27.71
C VAL A 118 -34.71 0.27 26.92
N ASP A 119 -34.09 -0.43 25.97
CA ASP A 119 -34.77 -1.48 25.20
C ASP A 119 -35.19 -2.65 26.11
N THR A 120 -34.35 -3.03 27.08
CA THR A 120 -34.68 -4.08 28.06
C THR A 120 -35.76 -3.64 29.06
N ALA A 121 -35.75 -2.36 29.49
CA ALA A 121 -36.77 -1.79 30.36
C ALA A 121 -38.13 -1.63 29.66
N CYS A 122 -38.16 -1.40 28.35
CA CYS A 122 -39.38 -1.39 27.54
C CYS A 122 -40.01 -2.79 27.47
N VAL A 123 -39.18 -3.84 27.37
CA VAL A 123 -39.67 -5.23 27.35
C VAL A 123 -40.21 -5.66 28.71
N THR A 124 -39.56 -5.29 29.82
CA THR A 124 -40.04 -5.66 31.16
C THR A 124 -41.27 -4.87 31.62
N SER A 125 -41.46 -3.63 31.14
CA SER A 125 -42.69 -2.85 31.38
C SER A 125 -43.90 -3.37 30.58
N LEU A 126 -43.68 -4.05 29.45
CA LEU A 126 -44.72 -4.79 28.71
C LEU A 126 -45.17 -6.09 29.41
N VAL A 127 -44.35 -6.65 30.29
CA VAL A 127 -44.69 -7.85 31.09
C VAL A 127 -45.55 -7.51 32.31
N TRP A 128 -45.63 -6.23 32.68
CA TRP A 128 -46.56 -5.72 33.71
C TRP A 128 -47.93 -5.35 33.15
N VAL A 129 -48.34 -5.93 32.01
CA VAL A 129 -49.77 -6.04 31.70
C VAL A 129 -50.40 -6.87 32.83
N PRO A 130 -51.44 -6.38 33.51
CA PRO A 130 -52.10 -7.12 34.58
C PRO A 130 -52.63 -8.46 34.05
N LEU A 131 -51.86 -9.52 34.25
CA LEU A 131 -52.14 -10.89 33.80
C LEU A 131 -53.47 -11.44 34.32
N HIS A 132 -53.95 -10.88 35.43
CA HIS A 132 -55.25 -11.21 36.01
C HIS A 132 -56.46 -10.72 35.20
N LEU A 133 -56.26 -9.83 34.21
CA LEU A 133 -57.32 -9.35 33.32
C LEU A 133 -57.42 -10.13 32.00
N LEU A 134 -56.48 -11.04 31.72
CA LEU A 134 -56.51 -11.89 30.53
C LEU A 134 -57.29 -13.17 30.82
N SER A 135 -58.22 -13.52 29.94
CA SER A 135 -58.86 -14.84 30.00
C SER A 135 -57.80 -15.94 29.76
N PRO A 136 -57.97 -17.14 30.33
CA PRO A 136 -56.97 -18.21 30.24
C PRO A 136 -56.53 -18.53 28.81
N GLY A 137 -57.44 -18.46 27.84
CA GLY A 137 -57.13 -18.70 26.42
C GLY A 137 -56.21 -17.63 25.81
N THR A 138 -56.42 -16.37 26.15
CA THR A 138 -55.62 -15.24 25.63
C THR A 138 -54.22 -15.24 26.23
N PHE A 139 -54.10 -15.61 27.52
CA PHE A 139 -52.79 -15.77 28.17
C PHE A 139 -51.93 -16.83 27.46
N TRP A 140 -52.49 -18.02 27.20
CA TRP A 140 -51.74 -19.08 26.51
C TRP A 140 -51.38 -18.72 25.07
N GLY A 141 -52.24 -17.99 24.35
CA GLY A 141 -51.93 -17.50 23.00
C GLY A 141 -50.76 -16.51 22.98
N ILE A 142 -50.75 -15.53 23.90
CA ILE A 142 -49.66 -14.55 24.01
C ILE A 142 -48.37 -15.22 24.48
N PHE A 143 -48.46 -16.14 25.44
CA PHE A 143 -47.30 -16.90 25.92
C PHE A 143 -46.69 -17.76 24.82
N ALA A 144 -47.50 -18.49 24.05
CA ALA A 144 -47.02 -19.30 22.93
C ALA A 144 -46.37 -18.43 21.83
N ALA A 145 -46.96 -17.28 21.51
CA ALA A 145 -46.39 -16.32 20.55
C ALA A 145 -45.07 -15.70 21.06
N GLY A 146 -45.00 -15.37 22.35
CA GLY A 146 -43.79 -14.84 22.99
C GLY A 146 -42.65 -15.87 23.03
N VAL A 147 -42.95 -17.13 23.38
CA VAL A 147 -41.97 -18.22 23.35
C VAL A 147 -41.47 -18.49 21.94
N ALA A 148 -42.35 -18.43 20.92
CA ALA A 148 -41.95 -18.54 19.51
C ALA A 148 -41.02 -17.38 19.07
N GLY A 149 -41.30 -16.14 19.51
CA GLY A 149 -40.45 -14.97 19.22
C GLY A 149 -39.08 -15.02 19.90
N VAL A 150 -39.01 -15.50 21.15
CA VAL A 150 -37.74 -15.65 21.89
C VAL A 150 -36.90 -16.79 21.31
N SER A 151 -37.52 -17.86 20.84
CA SER A 151 -36.81 -18.97 20.20
C SER A 151 -36.27 -18.62 18.80
N THR A 152 -36.89 -17.68 18.08
CA THR A 152 -36.28 -17.10 16.86
C THR A 152 -35.10 -16.18 17.16
N LEU A 153 -35.13 -15.41 18.27
CA LEU A 153 -34.00 -14.57 18.70
C LEU A 153 -32.81 -15.40 19.23
N GLY A 154 -33.08 -16.58 19.80
CA GLY A 154 -32.05 -17.51 20.25
C GLY A 154 -31.17 -18.06 19.11
N ILE A 155 -31.67 -18.12 17.88
CA ILE A 155 -30.91 -18.63 16.73
C ILE A 155 -29.93 -17.58 16.21
N GLU A 156 -30.29 -16.30 16.16
CA GLU A 156 -29.37 -15.23 15.72
C GLU A 156 -28.27 -14.95 16.76
N VAL A 157 -28.59 -15.00 18.05
CA VAL A 157 -27.61 -14.77 19.13
C VAL A 157 -26.63 -15.94 19.29
N LEU A 158 -27.03 -17.17 18.94
CA LEU A 158 -26.14 -18.34 18.94
C LEU A 158 -25.23 -18.41 17.70
N THR A 159 -25.61 -17.80 16.57
CA THR A 159 -24.67 -17.61 15.45
C THR A 159 -23.61 -16.54 15.73
N PHE A 160 -23.87 -15.58 16.62
CA PHE A 160 -22.90 -14.52 16.94
C PHE A 160 -21.84 -14.92 18.00
N LYS A 161 -22.07 -16.00 18.77
CA LYS A 161 -21.20 -16.39 19.89
C LYS A 161 -20.22 -17.55 19.61
N ARG A 162 -20.17 -18.11 18.39
CA ARG A 162 -19.38 -19.30 18.06
C ARG A 162 -18.12 -19.08 17.20
N SER A 163 -17.53 -17.87 17.21
CA SER A 163 -16.29 -17.60 16.45
C SER A 163 -15.17 -16.87 17.19
N TYR A 164 -15.14 -16.83 18.53
CA TYR A 164 -14.07 -16.08 19.23
C TYR A 164 -13.07 -16.88 20.08
N TYR A 165 -13.16 -18.22 20.12
CA TYR A 165 -12.11 -19.03 20.74
C TYR A 165 -11.90 -20.34 19.97
N ALA A 166 -11.16 -20.24 18.86
CA ALA A 166 -10.29 -21.28 18.33
C ALA A 166 -9.79 -20.81 16.96
N PHE A 167 -8.53 -20.40 16.86
CA PHE A 167 -7.54 -20.97 15.92
C PHE A 167 -6.29 -20.09 15.92
N ASP A 168 -5.25 -20.66 16.52
CA ASP A 168 -3.86 -20.38 16.20
C ASP A 168 -3.49 -21.13 14.89
N THR A 169 -2.52 -20.60 14.16
CA THR A 169 -1.84 -21.12 12.96
C THR A 169 -2.48 -20.93 11.55
N THR A 170 -1.80 -20.08 10.76
CA THR A 170 -1.71 -19.98 9.26
C THR A 170 -2.63 -19.04 8.47
N PRO A 171 -2.14 -18.47 7.33
CA PRO A 171 -2.48 -17.11 6.90
C PRO A 171 -3.55 -17.07 5.81
N MET A 172 -4.55 -16.22 5.98
CA MET A 172 -5.44 -15.80 4.91
C MET A 172 -5.64 -14.28 4.92
N VAL A 173 -4.66 -13.55 4.37
CA VAL A 173 -4.91 -12.25 3.71
C VAL A 173 -3.88 -12.08 2.58
N VAL A 174 -4.03 -12.84 1.50
CA VAL A 174 -3.36 -12.58 0.21
C VAL A 174 -4.43 -12.20 -0.81
N GLU A 175 -5.02 -11.01 -0.70
CA GLU A 175 -5.73 -10.41 -1.86
C GLU A 175 -5.56 -8.90 -1.97
N ALA A 176 -5.40 -8.15 -0.87
CA ALA A 176 -5.15 -6.71 -0.96
C ALA A 176 -3.70 -6.32 -1.35
N GLY A 177 -2.73 -7.23 -1.21
CA GLY A 177 -1.32 -6.99 -1.54
C GLY A 177 -0.96 -7.15 -3.02
N VAL A 178 -1.73 -7.93 -3.78
CA VAL A 178 -1.46 -8.24 -5.19
C VAL A 178 -1.84 -7.08 -6.11
N LEU A 179 -2.93 -6.35 -5.78
CA LEU A 179 -3.33 -5.17 -6.56
C LEU A 179 -2.32 -4.01 -6.41
N ARG A 180 -1.71 -3.85 -5.22
CA ARG A 180 -0.74 -2.77 -4.93
C ARG A 180 0.63 -3.02 -5.57
N THR A 181 1.06 -4.27 -5.67
CA THR A 181 2.30 -4.66 -6.37
C THR A 181 2.16 -4.57 -7.90
N LEU A 182 0.96 -4.80 -8.46
CA LEU A 182 0.70 -4.63 -9.88
C LEU A 182 0.62 -3.15 -10.32
N LEU A 183 0.03 -2.28 -9.50
CA LEU A 183 0.00 -0.83 -9.77
C LEU A 183 1.40 -0.20 -9.68
N GLY A 184 2.23 -0.62 -8.73
CA GLY A 184 3.63 -0.19 -8.63
C GLY A 184 4.47 -0.63 -9.84
N ARG A 185 4.31 -1.87 -10.31
CA ARG A 185 5.02 -2.39 -11.50
C ARG A 185 4.67 -1.64 -12.78
N LYS A 186 3.39 -1.30 -13.01
CA LYS A 186 2.98 -0.53 -14.20
C LYS A 186 3.54 0.90 -14.19
N LEU A 187 3.62 1.54 -13.02
CA LEU A 187 4.16 2.89 -12.90
C LEU A 187 5.68 2.91 -13.14
N ILE A 188 6.41 1.94 -12.55
CA ILE A 188 7.85 1.78 -12.76
C ILE A 188 8.15 1.50 -14.23
N PHE A 189 7.38 0.62 -14.88
CA PHE A 189 7.55 0.32 -16.30
C PHE A 189 7.31 1.53 -17.21
N ARG A 190 6.29 2.37 -16.90
CA ARG A 190 6.02 3.60 -17.64
C ARG A 190 7.12 4.64 -17.49
N LEU A 191 7.67 4.79 -16.28
CA LEU A 191 8.81 5.68 -16.03
C LEU A 191 10.08 5.18 -16.74
N LEU A 192 10.34 3.87 -16.71
CA LEU A 192 11.47 3.28 -17.41
C LEU A 192 11.37 3.47 -18.93
N MET A 193 10.18 3.28 -19.51
CA MET A 193 9.90 3.55 -20.93
C MET A 193 10.09 5.04 -21.28
N LEU A 194 9.63 5.97 -20.44
CA LEU A 194 9.80 7.40 -20.66
C LEU A 194 11.27 7.85 -20.69
N VAL A 195 12.16 7.14 -20.00
CA VAL A 195 13.59 7.47 -19.95
C VAL A 195 14.40 6.72 -21.00
N LEU A 196 14.10 5.43 -21.24
CA LEU A 196 14.87 4.59 -22.16
C LEU A 196 14.48 4.80 -23.62
N LEU A 197 13.21 5.12 -23.92
CA LEU A 197 12.76 5.32 -25.30
C LEU A 197 13.46 6.53 -25.97
N PRO A 198 13.59 7.71 -25.33
CA PRO A 198 14.36 8.81 -25.91
C PRO A 198 15.84 8.47 -26.09
N LEU A 199 16.41 7.68 -25.17
CA LEU A 199 17.81 7.27 -25.24
C LEU A 199 18.08 6.36 -26.45
N ALA A 200 17.21 5.37 -26.68
CA ALA A 200 17.29 4.47 -27.82
C ALA A 200 17.08 5.19 -29.15
N VAL A 201 16.17 6.18 -29.19
CA VAL A 201 15.97 7.03 -30.37
C VAL A 201 17.20 7.89 -30.64
N LEU A 202 17.82 8.46 -29.61
CA LEU A 202 19.07 9.23 -29.74
C LEU A 202 20.23 8.36 -30.23
N GLU A 203 20.36 7.12 -29.75
CA GLU A 203 21.36 6.18 -30.26
C GLU A 203 21.11 5.81 -31.73
N GLY A 204 19.84 5.58 -32.11
CA GLY A 204 19.47 5.31 -33.50
C GLY A 204 19.82 6.47 -34.44
N ILE A 205 19.51 7.71 -34.03
CA ILE A 205 19.89 8.92 -34.78
C ILE A 205 21.41 9.05 -34.87
N ALA A 206 22.13 8.81 -33.77
CA ALA A 206 23.58 8.86 -33.75
C ALA A 206 24.24 7.76 -34.62
N HIS A 207 23.60 6.60 -34.76
CA HIS A 207 24.07 5.51 -35.62
C HIS A 207 23.84 5.83 -37.11
N VAL A 208 22.71 6.45 -37.45
CA VAL A 208 22.42 6.92 -38.82
C VAL A 208 23.36 8.07 -39.20
N ALA A 209 23.58 9.03 -38.28
CA ALA A 209 24.50 10.13 -38.48
C ALA A 209 25.97 9.67 -38.66
N ARG A 210 26.36 8.55 -38.05
CA ARG A 210 27.67 7.91 -38.22
C ARG A 210 27.86 7.17 -39.55
N GLY A 211 26.88 7.24 -40.47
CA GLY A 211 27.03 6.70 -41.82
C GLY A 211 26.98 5.17 -41.89
N GLY A 212 26.35 4.52 -40.91
CA GLY A 212 26.06 3.08 -40.95
C GLY A 212 25.05 2.76 -42.05
N SER A 213 25.51 2.75 -43.30
CA SER A 213 24.71 2.33 -44.45
C SER A 213 24.26 0.89 -44.22
N PRO A 214 22.95 0.58 -44.27
CA PRO A 214 22.46 -0.78 -44.09
C PRO A 214 23.14 -1.65 -45.13
N ARG A 215 23.98 -2.58 -44.67
CA ARG A 215 24.67 -3.57 -45.50
C ARG A 215 23.64 -4.16 -46.46
N ARG A 216 23.66 -3.72 -47.73
CA ARG A 216 22.88 -4.33 -48.80
C ARG A 216 23.29 -5.79 -48.83
N MET A 217 22.42 -6.66 -48.33
CA MET A 217 22.53 -8.10 -48.52
C MET A 217 22.54 -8.35 -50.02
N ARG A 218 23.75 -8.53 -50.54
CA ARG A 218 24.04 -8.86 -51.93
C ARG A 218 23.51 -10.27 -52.13
N LYS A 219 22.27 -10.41 -52.64
CA LYS A 219 21.71 -11.68 -53.10
C LYS A 219 22.72 -12.28 -54.06
N HIS A 220 23.43 -13.32 -53.60
CA HIS A 220 24.19 -14.23 -54.44
C HIS A 220 23.19 -14.85 -55.42
N ARG A 221 23.15 -14.29 -56.63
CA ARG A 221 22.39 -14.83 -57.74
C ARG A 221 23.29 -15.88 -58.38
N ASP A 222 23.10 -17.12 -57.96
CA ASP A 222 23.72 -18.29 -58.57
C ASP A 222 23.40 -18.32 -60.06
N VAL A 223 24.43 -18.07 -60.86
CA VAL A 223 24.43 -18.28 -62.30
C VAL A 223 24.60 -19.79 -62.53
N LYS A 224 23.47 -20.51 -62.62
CA LYS A 224 23.43 -21.84 -63.23
C LYS A 224 23.80 -21.69 -64.72
N ARG A 225 25.07 -21.90 -65.06
CA ARG A 225 25.51 -22.20 -66.44
C ARG A 225 25.12 -23.64 -66.77
N THR A 226 24.00 -23.81 -67.46
CA THR A 226 23.61 -25.05 -68.12
C THR A 226 24.13 -25.10 -69.55
N ARG A 227 24.96 -26.13 -69.80
CA ARG A 227 25.12 -26.96 -71.02
C ARG A 227 24.97 -26.31 -72.41
N ARG A 228 26.04 -26.41 -73.22
CA ARG A 228 25.96 -26.86 -74.63
C ARG A 228 27.16 -27.76 -74.95
N ALA A 229 26.86 -28.96 -75.46
CA ALA A 229 27.79 -29.87 -76.10
C ALA A 229 27.86 -29.58 -77.61
N PRO A 230 28.97 -29.84 -78.31
CA PRO A 230 28.96 -30.07 -79.74
C PRO A 230 29.05 -31.57 -80.07
N ARG A 231 28.36 -31.91 -81.16
CA ARG A 231 28.43 -33.19 -81.89
C ARG A 231 29.75 -33.32 -82.62
#